data_AF-A0A8J6QPT3-F1
#
_entry.id   AF-A0A8J6QPT3-F1
#
_cell.length_a   1.000
_cell.length_b   1.000
_cell.length_c   1.000
_cell.angle_alpha   90.00
_cell.angle_beta   90.00
_cell.angle_gamma   90.00
#
_symmetry.space_group_name_H-M   'P 1'
#
loop_
_entity.id
_entity.type
_entity.pdbx_description
1 polymer ?
#
loop_
_entity_poly.entity_id
_entity_poly.type
_entity_poly.pdbx_seq_one_letter_code
_entity_poly.pdbx_strand_id
1 'polypeptide(L)'
;MSSALDQASRLGKWLQAVRINQETTLPGLWQPRLIVDVLTAGIPKDQWKGVNVLDIGACNGGLSIELARLGANVRAVEPNPVARSQFAFAYDLISQNEDLSIEYSDSTLFSLDRAVKYDVVLFLGLVYHFRYPQLFLRLLRWV
;
A
#
# COMPACT_ATOMS: atom_id res chain seq x y z
N MET A 1 17.22 -15.16 -10.56
CA MET A 1 17.37 -13.71 -10.34
C MET A 1 16.91 -12.86 -11.53
N SER A 2 17.21 -13.21 -12.78
CA SER A 2 16.73 -12.48 -13.98
C SER A 2 15.21 -12.59 -14.24
N SER A 3 14.50 -13.61 -13.74
CA SER A 3 13.08 -13.84 -14.10
C SER A 3 12.09 -12.87 -13.46
N ALA A 4 12.30 -12.43 -12.22
CA ALA A 4 11.32 -11.62 -11.49
C ALA A 4 11.24 -10.18 -12.05
N LEU A 5 12.38 -9.57 -12.38
CA LEU A 5 12.44 -8.25 -13.00
C LEU A 5 11.87 -8.28 -14.43
N ASP A 6 12.14 -9.35 -15.19
CA ASP A 6 11.56 -9.55 -16.52
C ASP A 6 10.04 -9.71 -16.44
N GLN A 7 9.53 -10.53 -15.52
CA GLN A 7 8.09 -10.67 -15.27
C GLN A 7 7.45 -9.35 -14.84
N ALA A 8 8.08 -8.61 -13.91
CA ALA A 8 7.60 -7.31 -13.47
C ALA A 8 7.50 -6.31 -14.64
N SER A 9 8.48 -6.30 -15.55
CA SER A 9 8.47 -5.41 -16.72
C SER A 9 7.27 -5.65 -17.65
N ARG A 10 6.80 -6.91 -17.74
CA ARG A 10 5.63 -7.30 -18.56
C ARG A 10 4.30 -6.84 -17.95
N LEU A 11 4.27 -6.55 -16.65
CA LEU A 11 3.11 -5.98 -15.95
C LEU A 11 2.99 -4.46 -16.15
N GLY A 12 3.86 -3.86 -16.97
CA GLY A 12 3.80 -2.47 -17.36
C GLY A 12 4.59 -1.54 -16.45
N LYS A 13 4.15 -0.28 -16.36
CA LYS A 13 4.85 0.76 -15.60
C LYS A 13 4.53 0.64 -14.12
N TRP A 14 5.57 0.55 -13.30
CA TRP A 14 5.47 0.53 -11.84
C TRP A 14 5.58 1.96 -11.30
N LEU A 15 4.63 2.35 -10.43
CA LEU A 15 4.65 3.66 -9.80
C LEU A 15 5.47 3.65 -8.52
N GLN A 16 5.24 2.72 -7.61
CA GLN A 16 6.05 2.60 -6.40
C GLN A 16 7.11 1.51 -6.58
N ALA A 17 8.33 1.78 -6.15
CA ALA A 17 9.38 0.77 -6.05
C ALA A 17 9.02 -0.21 -4.93
N VAL A 18 9.24 -1.51 -5.16
CA VAL A 18 8.90 -2.55 -4.20
C VAL A 18 10.11 -3.40 -3.89
N ARG A 19 10.57 -3.34 -2.65
CA ARG A 19 11.69 -4.16 -2.20
C ARG A 19 11.19 -5.58 -1.93
N ILE A 20 11.73 -6.55 -2.64
CA ILE A 20 11.39 -7.97 -2.46
C ILE A 20 12.22 -8.56 -1.33
N ASN A 21 13.52 -8.29 -1.32
CA ASN A 21 14.45 -8.72 -0.27
C ASN A 21 15.63 -7.74 -0.19
N GLN A 22 16.73 -8.11 0.49
CA GLN A 22 17.91 -7.23 0.62
C GLN A 22 18.63 -6.94 -0.71
N GLU A 23 18.54 -7.85 -1.68
CA GLU A 23 19.30 -7.79 -2.93
C GLU A 23 18.43 -7.38 -4.13
N THR A 24 17.11 -7.56 -4.03
CA THR A 24 16.18 -7.38 -5.15
C THR A 24 15.11 -6.35 -4.83
N THR A 25 15.01 -5.34 -5.67
CA THR A 25 13.95 -4.32 -5.65
C THR A 25 13.35 -4.19 -7.04
N LEU A 26 12.02 -4.30 -7.13
CA LEU A 26 11.28 -3.97 -8.35
C LEU A 26 11.34 -2.44 -8.54
N PRO A 27 11.78 -1.96 -9.71
CA PRO A 27 11.92 -0.52 -9.94
C PRO A 27 10.55 0.16 -9.95
N GLY A 28 10.50 1.41 -9.52
CA GLY A 28 9.32 2.26 -9.59
C GLY A 28 9.70 3.73 -9.55
N LEU A 29 8.79 4.60 -9.96
CA LEU A 29 9.01 6.06 -10.00
C LEU A 29 9.16 6.68 -8.60
N TRP A 30 8.42 6.17 -7.63
CA TRP A 30 8.33 6.68 -6.26
C TRP A 30 8.96 5.69 -5.28
N GLN A 31 9.54 6.21 -4.21
CA GLN A 31 10.16 5.42 -3.16
C GLN A 31 9.26 5.43 -1.91
N PRO A 32 8.51 4.36 -1.61
CA PRO A 32 7.62 4.32 -0.46
C PRO A 32 8.29 4.59 0.87
N ARG A 33 9.56 4.20 1.00
CA ARG A 33 10.36 4.43 2.21
C ARG A 33 10.42 5.90 2.62
N LEU A 34 10.42 6.83 1.67
CA LEU A 34 10.39 8.26 2.00
C LEU A 34 9.10 8.66 2.72
N ILE A 35 7.97 8.06 2.33
CA ILE A 35 6.69 8.28 3.02
C ILE A 35 6.71 7.61 4.40
N VAL A 36 7.26 6.40 4.50
CA VAL A 36 7.42 5.72 5.80
C VAL A 36 8.31 6.51 6.75
N ASP A 37 9.41 7.09 6.27
CA ASP A 37 10.31 7.91 7.08
C ASP A 37 9.58 9.16 7.59
N VAL A 38 8.70 9.78 6.77
CA VAL A 38 7.85 10.89 7.20
C VAL A 38 6.81 10.44 8.24
N LEU A 39 6.14 9.32 8.01
CA LEU A 39 5.12 8.78 8.92
C LEU A 39 5.71 8.35 10.28
N THR A 40 6.96 7.91 10.28
CA THR A 40 7.68 7.47 11.49
C THR A 40 8.57 8.56 12.09
N ALA A 41 8.57 9.78 11.53
CA ALA A 41 9.42 10.86 12.01
C ALA A 41 9.05 11.23 13.46
N GLY A 42 10.00 11.06 14.38
CA GLY A 42 9.79 11.34 15.80
C GLY A 42 8.94 10.30 16.55
N ILE A 43 8.58 9.19 15.88
CA ILE A 43 7.79 8.10 16.45
C ILE A 43 8.64 6.82 16.42
N PRO A 44 8.84 6.13 17.55
CA PRO A 44 9.53 4.84 17.57
C PRO A 44 8.84 3.84 16.63
N LYS A 45 9.62 3.15 15.78
CA LYS A 45 9.09 2.26 14.73
C LYS A 45 8.24 1.13 15.29
N ASP A 46 8.53 0.68 16.49
CA ASP A 46 7.78 -0.37 17.21
C ASP A 46 6.37 0.07 17.61
N GLN A 47 6.06 1.36 17.65
CA GLN A 47 4.69 1.84 17.86
C GLN A 47 3.74 1.52 16.70
N TRP A 48 4.27 1.14 15.54
CA TRP A 48 3.46 0.70 14.39
C TRP A 48 3.00 -0.75 14.51
N LYS A 49 3.54 -1.53 15.45
CA LYS A 49 3.14 -2.92 15.65
C LYS A 49 1.68 -3.01 16.07
N GLY A 50 0.88 -3.76 15.33
CA GLY A 50 -0.55 -3.97 15.57
C GLY A 50 -1.45 -2.79 15.19
N VAL A 51 -0.89 -1.70 14.67
CA VAL A 51 -1.65 -0.55 14.18
C VAL A 51 -2.45 -0.99 12.95
N ASN A 52 -3.76 -0.77 12.97
CA ASN A 52 -4.63 -1.09 11.84
C ASN A 52 -4.62 0.09 10.86
N VAL A 53 -4.07 -0.15 9.67
CA VAL A 53 -3.91 0.87 8.63
C VAL A 53 -4.85 0.57 7.48
N LEU A 54 -5.59 1.59 7.03
CA LEU A 54 -6.30 1.58 5.76
C LEU A 54 -5.53 2.39 4.72
N ASP A 55 -5.05 1.74 3.67
CA ASP A 55 -4.34 2.37 2.54
C ASP A 55 -5.26 2.48 1.32
N ILE A 56 -5.79 3.69 1.08
CA ILE A 56 -6.73 3.96 0.01
C ILE A 56 -5.97 4.37 -1.24
N GLY A 57 -6.23 3.68 -2.36
CA GLY A 57 -5.49 3.88 -3.61
C GLY A 57 -4.06 3.40 -3.48
N ALA A 58 -3.90 2.19 -2.92
CA ALA A 58 -2.61 1.60 -2.59
C ALA A 58 -1.69 1.36 -3.80
N CYS A 59 -2.18 1.59 -5.03
CA CYS A 59 -1.43 1.43 -6.25
C CYS A 59 -0.89 -0.01 -6.37
N ASN A 60 0.41 -0.17 -6.57
CA ASN A 60 1.08 -1.46 -6.64
C ASN A 60 1.58 -1.96 -5.27
N GLY A 61 1.11 -1.37 -4.16
CA GLY A 61 1.26 -1.91 -2.80
C GLY A 61 2.60 -1.66 -2.10
N GLY A 62 3.53 -0.94 -2.72
CA GLY A 62 4.87 -0.73 -2.17
C GLY A 62 4.86 -0.06 -0.78
N LEU A 63 3.99 0.92 -0.55
CA LEU A 63 3.81 1.56 0.75
C LEU A 63 3.16 0.63 1.76
N SER A 64 2.08 -0.06 1.37
CA SER A 64 1.37 -1.02 2.22
C SER A 64 2.33 -2.10 2.75
N ILE A 65 3.22 -2.59 1.89
CA ILE A 65 4.26 -3.58 2.24
C ILE A 65 5.26 -3.02 3.25
N GLU A 66 5.79 -1.81 3.05
CA GLU A 66 6.75 -1.24 4.01
C GLU A 66 6.11 -0.91 5.36
N LEU A 67 4.81 -0.57 5.39
CA LEU A 67 4.06 -0.39 6.65
C LEU A 67 3.83 -1.72 7.37
N ALA A 68 3.47 -2.77 6.64
CA ALA A 68 3.33 -4.11 7.24
C ALA A 68 4.66 -4.62 7.80
N ARG A 69 5.79 -4.27 7.17
CA ARG A 69 7.15 -4.56 7.69
C ARG A 69 7.47 -3.82 8.99
N LEU A 70 6.78 -2.73 9.32
CA LEU A 70 6.84 -2.11 10.65
C LEU A 70 5.97 -2.84 11.69
N GLY A 71 5.20 -3.85 11.26
CA GLY A 71 4.29 -4.64 12.09
C GLY A 71 2.84 -4.17 12.07
N ALA A 72 2.47 -3.25 11.17
CA ALA A 72 1.08 -2.82 11.02
C ALA A 72 0.21 -3.89 10.36
N ASN A 73 -1.09 -3.92 10.71
CA ASN A 73 -2.10 -4.69 9.99
C ASN A 73 -2.66 -3.81 8.88
N VAL A 74 -2.34 -4.11 7.62
CA VAL A 74 -2.67 -3.21 6.51
C VAL A 74 -3.84 -3.76 5.70
N ARG A 75 -4.91 -2.98 5.57
CA ARG A 75 -5.92 -3.17 4.54
C ARG A 75 -5.70 -2.17 3.42
N ALA A 76 -5.34 -2.67 2.25
CA ALA A 76 -5.13 -1.88 1.04
C ALA A 76 -6.33 -2.00 0.09
N VAL A 77 -6.74 -0.89 -0.51
CA VAL A 77 -7.81 -0.88 -1.52
C VAL A 77 -7.34 -0.23 -2.82
N GLU A 78 -7.44 -0.97 -3.91
CA GLU A 78 -7.01 -0.53 -5.24
C GLU A 78 -7.96 -1.07 -6.34
N PRO A 79 -8.88 -0.25 -6.85
CA PRO A 79 -9.81 -0.67 -7.89
C PRO A 79 -9.14 -0.85 -9.26
N ASN A 80 -7.99 -0.21 -9.54
CA ASN A 80 -7.31 -0.35 -10.81
C ASN A 80 -6.73 -1.77 -10.97
N PRO A 81 -7.21 -2.56 -11.95
CA PRO A 81 -6.81 -3.96 -12.09
C PRO A 81 -5.32 -4.13 -12.45
N VAL A 82 -4.71 -3.17 -13.16
CA VAL A 82 -3.29 -3.23 -13.52
C VAL A 82 -2.43 -3.05 -12.27
N ALA A 83 -2.72 -2.01 -11.49
CA ALA A 83 -2.00 -1.75 -10.25
C ALA A 83 -2.20 -2.90 -9.23
N ARG A 84 -3.42 -3.43 -9.13
CA ARG A 84 -3.72 -4.59 -8.27
C ARG A 84 -3.00 -5.87 -8.73
N SER A 85 -2.84 -6.09 -10.03
CA SER A 85 -2.05 -7.22 -10.55
C SER A 85 -0.58 -7.08 -10.21
N GLN A 86 -0.03 -5.86 -10.26
CA GLN A 86 1.33 -5.56 -9.79
C GLN A 86 1.47 -5.78 -8.28
N PHE A 87 0.49 -5.34 -7.49
CA PHE A 87 0.45 -5.61 -6.05
C PHE A 87 0.51 -7.11 -5.80
N ALA A 88 -0.43 -7.88 -6.37
CA ALA A 88 -0.49 -9.33 -6.20
C ALA A 88 0.85 -10.00 -6.54
N PHE A 89 1.44 -9.64 -7.68
CA PHE A 89 2.76 -10.15 -8.07
C PHE A 89 3.86 -9.83 -7.05
N ALA A 90 3.91 -8.59 -6.56
CA ALA A 90 4.92 -8.21 -5.56
C ALA A 90 4.69 -8.91 -4.21
N TYR A 91 3.43 -9.03 -3.79
CA TYR A 91 3.06 -9.72 -2.55
C TYR A 91 3.38 -11.21 -2.62
N ASP A 92 3.10 -11.88 -3.74
CA ASP A 92 3.42 -13.31 -3.96
C ASP A 92 4.92 -13.60 -3.90
N LEU A 93 5.77 -12.66 -4.31
CA LEU A 93 7.23 -12.79 -4.19
C LEU A 93 7.70 -12.61 -2.74
N ILE A 94 7.07 -11.71 -1.99
CA ILE A 94 7.47 -11.36 -0.61
C ILE A 94 6.97 -12.41 0.38
N SER A 95 5.73 -12.89 0.22
CA SER A 95 5.09 -13.88 1.09
C SER A 95 5.81 -15.23 1.14
N GLN A 96 6.73 -15.48 0.19
CA GLN A 96 7.62 -16.65 0.22
C GLN A 96 8.64 -16.61 1.36
N ASN A 97 8.98 -15.42 1.87
CA ASN A 97 10.06 -15.24 2.86
C ASN A 97 9.66 -14.35 4.04
N GLU A 98 8.62 -13.53 3.91
CA GLU A 98 8.14 -12.63 4.95
C GLU A 98 6.65 -12.91 5.22
N ASP A 99 6.28 -13.05 6.49
CA ASP A 99 4.89 -13.13 6.92
C ASP A 99 4.40 -11.72 7.28
N LEU A 100 3.67 -11.10 6.35
CA LEU A 100 3.19 -9.72 6.46
C LEU A 100 1.66 -9.71 6.58
N SER A 101 1.14 -8.96 7.55
CA SER A 101 -0.30 -8.77 7.75
C SER A 101 -0.86 -7.76 6.75
N ILE A 102 -1.18 -8.23 5.54
CA ILE A 102 -1.73 -7.41 4.45
C ILE A 102 -2.95 -8.09 3.84
N GLU A 103 -4.06 -7.36 3.82
CA GLU A 103 -5.23 -7.68 3.00
C GLU A 103 -5.36 -6.63 1.90
N TYR A 104 -5.49 -7.05 0.65
CA TYR A 104 -5.76 -6.14 -0.45
C TYR A 104 -6.98 -6.57 -1.28
N SER A 105 -7.75 -5.59 -1.76
CA SER A 105 -8.94 -5.85 -2.57
C SER A 105 -9.16 -4.78 -3.64
N ASP A 106 -10.10 -5.04 -4.54
CA ASP A 106 -10.57 -4.10 -5.56
C ASP A 106 -11.64 -3.11 -5.05
N SER A 107 -11.86 -3.09 -3.73
CA SER A 107 -12.78 -2.17 -3.08
C SER A 107 -12.43 -0.71 -3.36
N THR A 108 -13.43 0.15 -3.18
CA THR A 108 -13.27 1.61 -3.22
C THR A 108 -13.61 2.18 -1.84
N LEU A 109 -13.27 3.45 -1.60
CA LEU A 109 -13.71 4.15 -0.39
C LEU A 109 -15.23 4.02 -0.15
N PHE A 110 -16.04 3.87 -1.20
CA PHE A 110 -17.49 3.75 -1.08
C PHE A 110 -17.96 2.38 -0.61
N SER A 111 -17.22 1.33 -0.94
CA SER A 111 -17.57 -0.06 -0.59
C SER A 111 -16.97 -0.53 0.73
N LEU A 112 -16.19 0.32 1.41
CA LEU A 112 -15.64 0.00 2.72
C LEU A 112 -16.75 -0.16 3.77
N ASP A 113 -16.63 -1.23 4.55
CA ASP A 113 -17.43 -1.41 5.76
C ASP A 113 -17.12 -0.31 6.77
N ARG A 114 -18.16 0.42 7.19
CA ARG A 114 -18.07 1.54 8.14
C ARG A 114 -18.06 1.10 9.59
N ALA A 115 -18.37 -0.17 9.87
CA ALA A 115 -18.26 -0.76 11.20
C ALA A 115 -16.80 -1.04 11.58
N VAL A 116 -15.93 -1.28 10.59
CA VAL A 116 -14.49 -1.47 10.80
C VAL A 116 -13.85 -0.11 11.02
N LYS A 117 -13.02 -0.03 12.07
CA LYS A 117 -12.22 1.16 12.41
C LYS A 117 -10.74 0.91 12.19
N TYR A 118 -10.06 1.95 11.75
CA TYR A 118 -8.61 1.95 11.54
C TYR A 118 -7.97 3.03 12.40
N ASP A 119 -6.78 2.73 12.91
CA ASP A 119 -5.98 3.66 13.70
C ASP A 119 -5.37 4.74 12.78
N VAL A 120 -5.03 4.35 11.54
CA VAL A 120 -4.47 5.23 10.51
C VAL A 120 -5.19 5.01 9.20
N VAL A 121 -5.63 6.11 8.57
CA VAL A 121 -6.20 6.09 7.21
C VAL A 121 -5.31 6.93 6.29
N LEU A 122 -4.76 6.29 5.27
CA LEU A 122 -3.93 6.91 4.24
C LEU A 122 -4.78 7.23 3.01
N PHE A 123 -4.75 8.50 2.61
CA PHE A 123 -5.44 9.03 1.43
C PHE A 123 -4.47 9.91 0.63
N LEU A 124 -3.37 9.31 0.19
CA LEU A 124 -2.21 10.01 -0.35
C LEU A 124 -2.30 10.12 -1.86
N GLY A 125 -2.17 11.35 -2.39
CA GLY A 125 -2.18 11.57 -3.84
C GLY A 125 -3.55 11.31 -4.52
N LEU A 126 -4.64 11.32 -3.76
CA LEU A 126 -5.97 11.01 -4.30
C LEU A 126 -6.91 12.20 -4.44
N VAL A 127 -6.77 13.22 -3.59
CA VAL A 127 -7.73 14.35 -3.49
C VAL A 127 -7.99 15.01 -4.86
N TYR A 128 -6.96 15.17 -5.69
CA TYR A 128 -7.05 15.83 -6.99
C TYR A 128 -7.71 14.97 -8.09
N HIS A 129 -7.93 13.67 -7.85
CA HIS A 129 -8.64 12.80 -8.78
C HIS A 129 -10.17 12.92 -8.68
N PHE A 130 -10.69 13.57 -7.63
CA PHE A 130 -12.12 13.63 -7.38
C PHE A 130 -12.75 14.94 -7.82
N ARG A 131 -13.92 14.84 -8.45
CA ARG A 131 -14.76 16.01 -8.80
C ARG A 131 -15.23 16.80 -7.57
N TYR A 132 -15.45 16.10 -6.45
CA TYR A 132 -15.96 16.69 -5.20
C TYR A 132 -15.09 16.29 -3.98
N PRO A 133 -13.86 16.82 -3.85
CA PRO A 133 -12.89 16.38 -2.84
C PRO A 133 -13.40 16.48 -1.39
N GLN A 134 -14.19 17.50 -1.08
CA GLN A 134 -14.81 17.71 0.24
C GLN A 134 -15.74 16.57 0.67
N LEU A 135 -16.41 15.92 -0.30
CA LEU A 135 -17.25 14.75 0.00
C LEU A 135 -16.39 13.57 0.45
N PHE A 136 -15.25 13.34 -0.21
CA PHE A 136 -14.34 12.26 0.14
C PHE A 136 -13.72 12.48 1.52
N LEU A 137 -13.25 13.70 1.82
CA LEU A 137 -12.74 14.04 3.15
C LEU A 137 -13.80 13.83 4.24
N ARG A 138 -15.07 14.13 3.96
CA ARG A 138 -16.18 13.83 4.87
C ARG A 138 -16.37 12.33 5.06
N LEU A 139 -16.27 11.51 4.00
CA LEU A 139 -16.43 10.05 4.07
C LEU A 139 -15.32 9.38 4.89
N LEU A 140 -14.09 9.92 4.87
CA LEU A 140 -12.96 9.41 5.65
C LEU A 140 -13.21 9.46 7.17
N ARG A 141 -14.08 10.37 7.64
CA ARG A 141 -14.43 10.46 9.07
C ARG A 141 -15.25 9.27 9.58
N TRP A 142 -15.79 8.46 8.67
CA TRP A 142 -16.72 7.37 9.00
C TRP A 142 -16.08 5.99 8.91
N VAL A 143 -14.85 5.89 8.40
CA VAL A 143 -14.00 4.69 8.53
C VAL A 143 -13.17 4.74 9.81
#